data_AF-B6IX90-F1
#
_entry.id   AF-B6IX90-F1
#
_cell.length_a   1.000
_cell.length_b   1.000
_cell.length_c   1.000
_cell.angle_alpha   90.00
_cell.angle_beta   90.00
_cell.angle_gamma   90.00
#
_symmetry.space_group_name_H-M   'P 1'
#
loop_
_entity.id
_entity.type
_entity.pdbx_description
1 polymer ?
#
loop_
_entity_poly.entity_id
_entity_poly.type
_entity_poly.pdbx_seq_one_letter_code
_entity_poly.pdbx_strand_id
1 'polypeptide(L)'
;MTTIVPTELDQPDVIELSGGELDVAELSGGELDVAELFGGELDVAELSGGELDVAELSGGELDVAELSGGELDVAELSGGELDVAELSGGELDVAELSGGELDVAELSGGELDVAEIGIINTFDL
;
A
#
# COMPACT_ATOMS: atom_id res chain seq x y z
N MET A 1 -1.35 15.90 -6.41
CA MET A 1 -1.86 15.46 -7.72
C MET A 1 -0.81 15.43 -8.83
N THR A 2 0.06 14.43 -8.76
CA THR A 2 0.67 13.82 -9.96
C THR A 2 -0.18 12.60 -10.29
N THR A 3 -0.58 12.42 -11.54
CA THR A 3 -1.32 11.22 -11.98
C THR A 3 -0.40 10.41 -12.89
N ILE A 4 -0.15 9.16 -12.53
CA ILE A 4 0.62 8.23 -13.38
C ILE A 4 -0.37 7.35 -14.14
N VAL A 5 -0.10 7.14 -15.42
CA VAL A 5 -0.85 6.21 -16.27
C VAL A 5 0.08 5.05 -16.57
N PRO A 6 -0.08 3.88 -15.93
CA PRO A 6 0.93 2.81 -15.94
C PRO A 6 1.08 2.07 -17.28
N THR A 7 0.35 2.45 -18.32
CA THR A 7 0.48 1.85 -19.67
C THR A 7 1.82 2.14 -20.37
N GLU A 8 2.76 2.85 -19.75
CA GLU A 8 4.08 3.20 -20.29
C GLU A 8 5.26 2.66 -19.44
N LEU A 9 5.02 1.75 -18.48
CA LEU A 9 6.03 1.29 -17.51
C LEU A 9 6.82 0.08 -18.04
N ASP A 10 7.93 0.34 -18.73
CA ASP A 10 8.87 -0.69 -19.24
C ASP A 10 10.02 -0.98 -18.22
N GLN A 11 9.99 -0.35 -17.04
CA GLN A 11 10.91 -0.54 -15.90
C GLN A 11 10.17 -0.29 -14.58
N PRO A 12 10.57 -0.94 -13.46
CA PRO A 12 10.03 -0.61 -12.14
C PRO A 12 10.31 0.86 -11.82
N ASP A 13 9.24 1.64 -11.71
CA ASP A 13 9.32 3.03 -11.29
C ASP A 13 9.50 3.02 -9.78
N VAL A 14 10.72 3.30 -9.32
CA VAL A 14 11.00 3.51 -7.90
C VAL A 14 10.55 4.92 -7.53
N ILE A 15 9.47 5.01 -6.76
CA ILE A 15 8.88 6.27 -6.30
C ILE A 15 9.35 6.58 -4.86
N GLU A 16 9.74 7.83 -4.64
CA GLU A 16 9.97 8.42 -3.31
C GLU A 16 9.04 9.63 -3.18
N LEU A 17 8.14 9.60 -2.18
CA LEU A 17 7.17 10.67 -1.90
C LEU A 17 7.33 11.17 -0.48
N SER A 18 7.56 12.49 -0.34
CA SER A 18 7.65 13.17 0.95
C SER A 18 6.65 14.32 1.01
N GLY A 19 5.54 14.15 1.75
CA GLY A 19 4.55 15.20 1.98
C GLY A 19 3.72 15.62 0.77
N GLY A 20 3.45 14.71 -0.17
CA GLY A 20 2.65 14.97 -1.37
C GLY A 20 1.77 13.78 -1.75
N GLU A 21 0.91 14.01 -2.75
CA GLU A 21 -0.13 13.08 -3.20
C GLU A 21 0.15 12.52 -4.59
N LEU A 22 0.01 11.21 -4.73
CA LEU A 22 0.04 10.48 -5.99
C LEU A 22 -1.23 9.63 -6.16
N ASP A 23 -1.89 9.79 -7.32
CA ASP A 23 -3.07 9.01 -7.64
C ASP A 23 -2.77 8.05 -8.80
N VAL A 24 -3.05 6.77 -8.57
CA VAL A 24 -2.98 5.71 -9.55
C VAL A 24 -4.40 5.22 -9.83
N ALA A 25 -4.90 5.51 -11.03
CA ALA A 25 -6.27 5.16 -11.39
C ALA A 25 -6.47 3.65 -11.62
N GLU A 26 -5.44 2.94 -12.08
CA GLU A 26 -5.50 1.51 -12.40
C GLU A 26 -4.07 0.99 -12.54
N LEU A 27 -3.69 -0.08 -11.83
CA LEU A 27 -2.46 -0.85 -12.02
C LEU A 27 -2.83 -2.29 -12.38
N SER A 28 -3.05 -2.56 -13.68
CA SER A 28 -3.45 -3.88 -14.17
C SER A 28 -2.28 -4.63 -14.80
N GLY A 29 -1.82 -5.71 -14.14
CA GLY A 29 -0.73 -6.57 -14.63
C GLY A 29 0.64 -5.91 -14.71
N GLY A 30 0.81 -4.73 -14.12
CA GLY A 30 2.08 -4.01 -14.02
C GLY A 30 2.60 -4.01 -12.59
N GLU A 31 3.83 -3.52 -12.43
CA GLU A 31 4.55 -3.42 -11.16
C GLU A 31 4.75 -1.94 -10.82
N LEU A 32 4.59 -1.56 -9.55
CA LEU A 32 4.94 -0.25 -9.01
C LEU A 32 5.72 -0.40 -7.71
N ASP A 33 6.94 0.14 -7.67
CA ASP A 33 7.80 0.08 -6.50
C ASP A 33 7.84 1.44 -5.80
N VAL A 34 7.40 1.53 -4.56
CA VAL A 34 7.53 2.72 -3.72
C VAL A 34 8.63 2.46 -2.70
N ALA A 35 9.77 3.13 -2.87
CA ALA A 35 10.87 3.02 -1.92
C ALA A 35 10.54 3.69 -0.59
N GLU A 36 9.84 4.84 -0.62
CA GLU A 36 9.50 5.60 0.58
C GLU A 36 8.24 6.43 0.38
N LEU A 37 7.26 6.27 1.28
CA LEU A 37 6.11 7.16 1.43
C LEU A 37 6.16 7.82 2.82
N PHE A 38 6.79 8.99 2.90
CA PHE A 38 6.98 9.73 4.15
C PHE A 38 5.99 10.89 4.28
N GLY A 39 4.96 10.73 5.09
CA GLY A 39 3.94 11.75 5.33
C GLY A 39 3.19 12.22 4.08
N GLY A 40 3.22 11.43 3.00
CA GLY A 40 2.47 11.64 1.77
C GLY A 40 1.30 10.67 1.65
N GLU A 41 0.54 10.81 0.56
CA GLU A 41 -0.66 10.02 0.26
C GLU A 41 -0.46 9.31 -1.09
N LEU A 42 -0.75 8.01 -1.14
CA LEU A 42 -0.81 7.21 -2.36
C LEU A 42 -2.19 6.57 -2.48
N ASP A 43 -2.97 7.03 -3.44
CA ASP A 43 -4.30 6.51 -3.72
C ASP A 43 -4.26 5.59 -4.94
N VAL A 44 -4.65 4.32 -4.77
CA VAL A 44 -4.77 3.34 -5.84
C VAL A 44 -6.24 2.93 -5.98
N ALA A 45 -6.86 3.34 -7.08
CA ALA A 45 -8.27 3.02 -7.29
C ALA A 45 -8.51 1.55 -7.67
N GLU A 46 -7.60 0.92 -8.42
CA GLU A 46 -7.71 -0.49 -8.81
C GLU A 46 -6.31 -1.11 -8.97
N LEU A 47 -6.03 -2.19 -8.23
CA LEU A 47 -4.87 -3.06 -8.37
C LEU A 47 -5.34 -4.45 -8.83
N SER A 48 -5.21 -4.73 -10.12
CA SER A 48 -5.85 -5.91 -10.74
C SER A 48 -4.83 -6.80 -11.44
N GLY A 49 -4.41 -7.87 -10.74
CA GLY A 49 -3.37 -8.79 -11.22
C GLY A 49 -1.98 -8.16 -11.39
N GLY A 50 -1.76 -6.96 -10.83
CA GLY A 50 -0.46 -6.30 -10.75
C GLY A 50 0.14 -6.39 -9.34
N GLU A 51 1.32 -5.81 -9.18
CA GLU A 51 2.10 -5.82 -7.93
C GLU A 51 2.38 -4.37 -7.49
N LEU A 52 2.14 -4.07 -6.23
CA LEU A 52 2.52 -2.81 -5.59
C LEU A 52 3.40 -3.12 -4.38
N ASP A 53 4.68 -2.78 -4.49
CA ASP A 53 5.65 -2.99 -3.42
C ASP A 53 5.94 -1.67 -2.73
N VAL A 54 5.74 -1.59 -1.42
CA VAL A 54 6.10 -0.44 -0.59
C VAL A 54 7.15 -0.84 0.43
N ALA A 55 8.36 -0.33 0.27
CA ALA A 55 9.45 -0.65 1.17
C ALA A 55 9.29 0.04 2.54
N GLU A 56 8.86 1.31 2.57
CA GLU A 56 8.65 2.06 3.82
C GLU A 56 7.44 3.00 3.71
N LEU A 57 6.45 2.80 4.57
CA LEU A 57 5.31 3.70 4.76
C LEU A 57 5.39 4.31 6.17
N SER A 58 5.88 5.56 6.24
CA SER A 58 6.15 6.24 7.51
C SER A 58 5.32 7.52 7.65
N GLY A 59 4.29 7.47 8.49
CA GLY A 59 3.43 8.63 8.79
C GLY A 59 2.62 9.16 7.61
N GLY A 60 2.59 8.45 6.48
CA GLY A 60 1.75 8.71 5.32
C GLY A 60 0.53 7.78 5.27
N GLU A 61 -0.22 7.85 4.17
CA GLU A 61 -1.46 7.10 3.93
C GLU A 61 -1.34 6.37 2.58
N LEU A 62 -1.66 5.08 2.57
CA LEU A 62 -1.81 4.27 1.35
C LEU A 62 -3.23 3.70 1.31
N ASP A 63 -4.01 4.20 0.37
CA ASP A 63 -5.39 3.78 0.18
C ASP A 63 -5.52 2.95 -1.10
N VAL A 64 -6.00 1.71 -0.96
CA VAL A 64 -6.34 0.86 -2.10
C VAL A 64 -7.83 0.55 -2.09
N ALA A 65 -8.54 1.09 -3.09
CA ALA A 65 -9.99 0.90 -3.16
C ALA A 65 -10.38 -0.53 -3.57
N GLU A 66 -9.67 -1.13 -4.52
CA GLU A 66 -9.91 -2.51 -4.97
C GLU A 66 -8.59 -3.22 -5.25
N LEU A 67 -8.34 -4.33 -4.54
CA LEU A 67 -7.23 -5.25 -4.77
C LEU A 67 -7.79 -6.60 -5.24
N SER A 68 -7.72 -6.85 -6.56
CA SER A 68 -8.32 -8.03 -7.19
C SER A 68 -7.29 -8.88 -7.90
N GLY A 69 -6.90 -10.00 -7.27
CA GLY A 69 -5.97 -10.97 -7.87
C GLY A 69 -4.54 -10.46 -8.09
N GLY A 70 -4.20 -9.28 -7.56
CA GLY A 70 -2.85 -8.73 -7.50
C GLY A 70 -2.20 -8.95 -6.13
N GLU A 71 -1.04 -8.34 -5.93
CA GLU A 71 -0.23 -8.43 -4.71
C GLU A 71 0.10 -7.01 -4.22
N LEU A 72 -0.11 -6.76 -2.92
CA LEU A 72 0.32 -5.54 -2.24
C LEU A 72 1.22 -5.93 -1.07
N ASP A 73 2.49 -5.58 -1.18
CA ASP A 73 3.49 -5.89 -0.18
C ASP A 73 3.95 -4.59 0.49
N VAL A 74 3.86 -4.55 1.82
CA VAL A 74 4.42 -3.46 2.63
C VAL A 74 5.46 -4.01 3.59
N ALA A 75 6.72 -3.66 3.36
CA ALA A 75 7.81 -4.18 4.19
C ALA A 75 7.81 -3.53 5.59
N GLU A 76 7.62 -2.21 5.69
CA GLU A 76 7.55 -1.51 6.97
C GLU A 76 6.42 -0.47 6.97
N LEU A 77 5.48 -0.63 7.92
CA LEU A 77 4.38 0.28 8.19
C LEU A 77 4.57 0.92 9.57
N SER A 78 5.13 2.13 9.60
CA SER A 78 5.52 2.83 10.84
C SER A 78 4.78 4.15 11.01
N GLY A 79 3.76 4.17 11.88
CA GLY A 79 3.04 5.39 12.22
C GLY A 79 2.19 6.00 11.10
N GLY A 80 2.06 5.32 9.96
CA GLY A 80 1.14 5.66 8.87
C GLY A 80 -0.09 4.76 8.83
N GLU A 81 -0.91 4.94 7.80
CA GLU A 81 -2.18 4.24 7.59
C GLU A 81 -2.14 3.48 6.26
N LEU A 82 -2.61 2.23 6.29
CA LEU A 82 -2.80 1.38 5.12
C LEU A 82 -4.23 0.87 5.12
N ASP A 83 -5.04 1.36 4.18
CA ASP A 83 -6.44 1.00 4.06
C ASP A 83 -6.71 0.27 2.74
N VAL A 84 -7.30 -0.90 2.84
CA VAL A 84 -7.80 -1.65 1.67
C VAL A 84 -9.30 -1.84 1.79
N ALA A 85 -10.06 -1.19 0.90
CA ALA A 85 -11.51 -1.24 0.98
C ALA A 85 -12.07 -2.61 0.54
N GLU A 86 -11.54 -3.19 -0.54
CA GLU A 86 -11.92 -4.52 -1.02
C GLU A 86 -10.69 -5.34 -1.43
N LEU A 87 -10.52 -6.50 -0.79
CA LEU A 87 -9.49 -7.49 -1.07
C LEU A 87 -10.14 -8.79 -1.59
N SER A 88 -10.09 -8.99 -2.90
CA SER A 88 -10.76 -10.10 -3.59
C SER A 88 -9.79 -10.95 -4.42
N GLY A 89 -9.41 -12.12 -3.89
CA GLY A 89 -8.60 -13.08 -4.63
C GLY A 89 -7.13 -12.70 -4.86
N GLY A 90 -6.68 -11.58 -4.28
CA GLY A 90 -5.27 -11.17 -4.23
C GLY A 90 -4.65 -11.34 -2.85
N GLU A 91 -3.44 -10.84 -2.69
CA GLU A 91 -2.62 -10.99 -1.48
C GLU A 91 -2.26 -9.60 -0.93
N LEU A 92 -2.37 -9.43 0.40
CA LEU A 92 -1.92 -8.26 1.14
C LEU A 92 -0.98 -8.73 2.25
N ASP A 93 0.30 -8.39 2.12
CA ASP A 93 1.33 -8.77 3.07
C ASP A 93 1.95 -7.54 3.72
N VAL A 94 1.97 -7.52 5.06
CA VAL A 94 2.68 -6.51 5.84
C VAL A 94 3.75 -7.20 6.70
N ALA A 95 5.02 -6.96 6.39
CA ALA A 95 6.10 -7.64 7.10
C ALA A 95 6.29 -7.08 8.53
N GLU A 96 6.28 -5.76 8.70
CA GLU A 96 6.38 -5.12 10.01
C GLU A 96 5.35 -3.99 10.17
N LEU A 97 4.47 -4.11 11.16
CA LEU A 97 3.48 -3.10 11.55
C LEU A 97 3.86 -2.51 12.91
N SER A 98 4.35 -1.27 12.96
CA SER A 98 4.79 -0.61 14.20
C SER A 98 4.16 0.77 14.37
N GLY A 99 3.13 0.85 15.20
CA GLY A 99 2.49 2.13 15.55
C GLY A 99 1.71 2.79 14.42
N GLY A 100 1.58 2.13 13.27
CA GLY A 100 0.63 2.48 12.21
C GLY A 100 -0.70 1.73 12.35
N GLU A 101 -1.59 1.99 11.39
CA GLU A 101 -2.92 1.36 11.29
C GLU A 101 -3.02 0.59 9.97
N LEU A 102 -3.66 -0.58 10.03
CA LEU A 102 -3.96 -1.43 8.88
C LEU A 102 -5.44 -1.78 8.95
N ASP A 103 -6.24 -1.36 7.97
CA ASP A 103 -7.63 -1.73 7.83
C ASP A 103 -7.89 -2.46 6.51
N VAL A 104 -8.72 -3.51 6.59
CA VAL A 104 -9.24 -4.21 5.42
C VAL A 104 -10.74 -4.38 5.60
N ALA A 105 -11.52 -3.59 4.87
CA ALA A 105 -12.96 -3.50 5.13
C ALA A 105 -13.73 -4.72 4.62
N GLU A 106 -13.37 -5.26 3.45
CA GLU A 106 -13.95 -6.47 2.87
C GLU A 106 -12.86 -7.44 2.37
N LEU A 107 -12.89 -8.68 2.86
CA LEU A 107 -11.99 -9.76 2.45
C LEU A 107 -12.79 -10.93 1.86
N SER A 108 -12.60 -11.21 0.57
CA SER A 108 -13.29 -12.29 -0.13
C SER A 108 -12.33 -13.10 -1.00
N GLY A 109 -11.88 -14.24 -0.48
CA GLY A 109 -11.08 -15.20 -1.25
C GLY A 109 -9.64 -14.74 -1.54
N GLY A 110 -9.21 -13.60 -0.99
CA GLY A 110 -7.81 -13.20 -0.91
C GLY A 110 -7.13 -13.65 0.38
N GLU A 111 -5.87 -13.29 0.54
CA GLU A 111 -5.04 -13.56 1.71
C GLU A 111 -4.55 -12.26 2.34
N LEU A 112 -4.50 -12.25 3.68
CA LEU A 112 -3.98 -11.14 4.48
C LEU A 112 -2.98 -11.72 5.48
N ASP A 113 -1.70 -11.36 5.36
CA ASP A 113 -0.67 -11.72 6.33
C ASP A 113 -0.03 -10.50 6.98
N VAL A 114 0.22 -10.60 8.28
CA VAL A 114 0.98 -9.60 9.04
C VAL A 114 2.00 -10.35 9.87
N ALA A 115 3.27 -10.28 9.46
CA ALA A 115 4.31 -11.14 10.02
C ALA A 115 4.77 -10.66 11.42
N GLU A 116 4.95 -9.36 11.60
CA GLU A 116 5.36 -8.76 12.87
C GLU A 116 4.48 -7.57 13.27
N ILE A 117 4.01 -7.57 14.53
CA ILE A 117 3.27 -6.45 15.12
C ILE A 117 4.13 -5.86 16.25
N GLY A 118 4.67 -4.68 15.99
CA GLY A 118 5.44 -3.86 16.92
C GLY A 118 4.61 -3.32 18.08
N ILE A 119 5.28 -2.93 19.17
CA ILE A 119 4.61 -2.41 20.36
C ILE A 119 4.00 -1.05 20.04
N ILE A 120 2.66 -0.98 20.00
CA ILE A 120 1.92 0.29 20.08
C ILE A 120 2.30 0.93 21.43
N ASN A 121 3.01 2.07 21.42
CA ASN A 121 3.35 2.78 22.65
C ASN A 121 2.08 3.32 23.31
N THR A 122 1.40 2.53 24.15
CA THR A 122 0.16 2.93 24.85
C THR A 122 0.43 3.86 26.04
N PHE A 123 1.31 4.85 25.92
CA PHE A 123 1.56 5.85 26.96
C PHE A 123 1.11 7.24 26.54
N ASP A 124 -0.20 7.42 26.36
CA ASP A 124 -0.82 8.73 26.55
C ASP A 124 -1.87 8.64 27.66
N LEU A 125 -1.66 9.47 28.69
CA LEU A 125 -2.43 9.62 29.94
C LEU A 125 -3.45 10.75 29.84
#